data_AF-A0A1E5FVG2-F1
#
_entry.id   AF-A0A1E5FVG2-F1
#
_cell.length_a   1.000
_cell.length_b   1.000
_cell.length_c   1.000
_cell.angle_alpha   90.00
_cell.angle_beta   90.00
_cell.angle_gamma   90.00
#
_symmetry.space_group_name_H-M   'P 1'
#
loop_
_entity.id
_entity.type
_entity.pdbx_description
1 polymer ?
#
loop_
_entity_poly.entity_id
_entity_poly.type
_entity_poly.pdbx_seq_one_letter_code
_entity_poly.pdbx_strand_id
1 'polypeptide(L)'
;MNNNKILTNNDVKALYQSLEERTTRGSVKAILKDINEVCSKMVEVNATPSVPTVISALASKGVIISAQTVHNRRHGKNPYPILIDAWIEVAHGKSLNFDKVVKSATEPQPDTGTTGLITDEDLLKIQDPVLRYKISVLYGQTSSLKKQNSMLREIRELPAIKPDHQVEVILNNEKSLSHTENNQLDKFDLEILSNFLNNQGAKGLEFDSTGALWASKAIRRGTILSDPGLKDVIEKILQLKL
;
A
#
# COMPACT_ATOMS: atom_id res chain seq x y z
N MET A 1 34.62 -10.03 16.26
CA MET A 1 35.46 -10.21 15.05
C MET A 1 34.69 -9.64 13.87
N ASN A 2 35.31 -8.70 13.16
CA ASN A 2 34.71 -7.79 12.19
C ASN A 2 34.26 -8.52 10.91
N ASN A 3 32.95 -8.59 10.65
CA ASN A 3 32.41 -9.08 9.38
C ASN A 3 31.58 -8.00 8.66
N ASN A 4 32.05 -6.75 8.66
CA ASN A 4 31.59 -5.76 7.67
C ASN A 4 32.32 -5.99 6.34
N LYS A 5 32.23 -7.21 5.80
CA LYS A 5 32.72 -7.51 4.46
C LYS A 5 31.53 -7.34 3.52
N ILE A 6 31.47 -6.19 2.87
CA ILE A 6 30.45 -5.92 1.86
C ILE A 6 30.72 -6.89 0.71
N LEU A 7 29.94 -7.97 0.60
CA LEU A 7 29.98 -8.80 -0.59
C LEU A 7 29.37 -8.01 -1.75
N THR A 8 30.10 -7.99 -2.86
CA THR A 8 29.60 -7.48 -4.14
C THR A 8 29.07 -8.64 -4.98
N ASN A 9 28.28 -8.33 -6.02
CA ASN A 9 27.81 -9.33 -6.98
C ASN A 9 28.94 -10.17 -7.58
N ASN A 10 30.15 -9.61 -7.70
CA ASN A 10 31.32 -10.31 -8.23
C ASN A 10 31.90 -11.30 -7.21
N ASP A 11 31.83 -10.99 -5.91
CA ASP A 11 32.26 -11.89 -4.84
C ASP A 11 31.35 -13.13 -4.76
N VAL A 12 30.04 -12.95 -4.94
CA VAL A 12 29.09 -14.09 -4.97
C VAL A 12 29.27 -14.95 -6.22
N LYS A 13 29.62 -14.36 -7.37
CA LYS A 13 29.96 -15.13 -8.59
C LYS A 13 31.23 -15.97 -8.39
N ALA A 14 32.26 -15.42 -7.74
CA ALA A 14 33.47 -16.17 -7.39
C ALA A 14 33.17 -17.29 -6.37
N LEU A 15 32.31 -17.03 -5.38
CA LEU A 15 31.85 -18.06 -4.44
C LEU A 15 31.06 -19.16 -5.15
N TYR A 16 30.15 -18.82 -6.06
CA TYR A 16 29.42 -19.79 -6.88
C TYR A 16 30.37 -20.71 -7.67
N GLN A 17 31.38 -20.14 -8.35
CA GLN A 17 32.38 -20.93 -9.08
C GLN A 17 33.14 -21.89 -8.15
N SER A 18 33.57 -21.40 -6.99
CA SER A 18 34.28 -22.24 -6.00
C SER A 18 33.41 -23.39 -5.45
N LEU A 19 32.10 -23.16 -5.31
CA LEU A 19 31.13 -24.17 -4.86
C LEU A 19 30.79 -25.17 -5.98
N GLU A 20 30.76 -24.73 -7.23
CA GLU A 20 30.56 -25.58 -8.41
C GLU A 20 31.75 -26.52 -8.63
N GLU A 21 32.98 -26.05 -8.43
CA GLU A 21 34.21 -26.85 -8.53
C GLU A 21 34.33 -27.89 -7.41
N ARG A 22 33.97 -27.53 -6.17
CA ARG A 22 33.97 -28.45 -5.03
C ARG A 22 32.88 -29.52 -5.09
N THR A 23 31.84 -29.28 -5.88
CA THR A 23 30.71 -30.20 -6.01
C THR A 23 30.99 -31.23 -7.10
N THR A 24 31.01 -32.51 -6.77
CA THR A 24 31.23 -33.58 -7.75
C THR A 24 29.95 -34.10 -8.41
N ARG A 25 28.77 -33.87 -7.80
CA ARG A 25 27.48 -34.42 -8.25
C ARG A 25 26.76 -33.47 -9.21
N GLY A 26 26.52 -33.92 -10.45
CA GLY A 26 25.88 -33.12 -11.51
C GLY A 26 24.48 -32.58 -11.17
N SER A 27 23.66 -33.36 -10.45
CA SER A 27 22.33 -32.89 -9.99
C SER A 27 22.43 -31.75 -8.97
N VAL A 28 23.50 -31.71 -8.18
CA VAL A 28 23.74 -30.64 -7.19
C VAL A 28 24.19 -29.36 -7.89
N LYS A 29 25.01 -29.49 -8.96
CA LYS A 29 25.43 -28.36 -9.81
C LYS A 29 24.26 -27.71 -10.52
N ALA A 30 23.35 -28.50 -11.10
CA ALA A 30 22.15 -27.98 -11.77
C ALA A 30 21.30 -27.14 -10.82
N ILE A 31 21.00 -27.68 -9.64
CA ILE A 31 20.24 -26.97 -8.60
C ILE A 31 20.98 -25.71 -8.10
N LEU A 32 22.31 -25.78 -7.94
CA LEU A 32 23.10 -24.64 -7.50
C LEU A 32 23.07 -23.50 -8.52
N LYS A 33 23.12 -23.83 -9.81
CA LYS A 33 22.96 -22.89 -10.93
C LYS A 33 21.58 -22.24 -10.90
N ASP A 34 20.53 -23.02 -10.70
CA ASP A 34 19.15 -22.51 -10.64
C ASP A 34 18.95 -21.58 -9.43
N ILE A 35 19.50 -21.94 -8.26
CA ILE A 35 19.51 -21.08 -7.06
C ILE A 35 20.26 -19.78 -7.35
N ASN A 36 21.43 -19.84 -7.97
CA ASN A 36 22.22 -18.65 -8.29
C ASN A 36 21.45 -17.69 -9.22
N GLU A 37 20.78 -18.23 -10.24
CA GLU A 37 20.00 -17.44 -11.18
C GLU A 37 18.77 -16.81 -10.51
N VAL A 38 18.06 -17.56 -9.66
CA VAL A 38 16.89 -17.07 -8.91
C VAL A 38 17.30 -15.97 -7.93
N CYS A 39 18.36 -16.19 -7.16
CA CYS A 39 18.85 -15.19 -6.20
C CYS A 39 19.36 -13.92 -6.92
N SER A 40 20.08 -14.05 -8.04
CA SER A 40 20.51 -12.89 -8.84
C SER A 40 19.32 -12.06 -9.31
N LYS A 41 18.29 -12.71 -9.87
CA LYS A 41 17.06 -12.04 -10.33
C LYS A 41 16.29 -11.37 -9.18
N MET A 42 16.22 -12.02 -8.01
CA MET A 42 15.60 -11.43 -6.82
C MET A 42 16.35 -10.16 -6.37
N VAL A 43 17.67 -10.21 -6.35
CA VAL A 43 18.52 -9.08 -5.94
C VAL A 43 18.57 -7.97 -6.99
N GLU A 44 18.30 -8.25 -8.27
CA GLU A 44 18.06 -7.24 -9.31
C GLU A 44 16.74 -6.48 -9.09
N VAL A 45 15.69 -7.18 -8.64
CA VAL A 45 14.36 -6.59 -8.36
C VAL A 45 14.28 -5.99 -6.95
N ASN A 46 15.42 -5.82 -6.26
CA ASN A 46 15.50 -5.34 -4.87
C ASN A 46 14.72 -6.19 -3.85
N ALA A 47 14.43 -7.46 -4.16
CA ALA A 47 13.83 -8.41 -3.23
C ALA A 47 14.92 -9.13 -2.43
N THR A 48 14.67 -9.38 -1.14
CA THR A 48 15.58 -10.16 -0.31
C THR A 48 15.38 -11.66 -0.57
N PRO A 49 16.41 -12.39 -1.04
CA PRO A 49 16.29 -13.82 -1.27
C PRO A 49 16.27 -14.53 0.09
N SER A 50 15.18 -15.20 0.43
CA SER A 50 15.07 -16.03 1.64
C SER A 50 14.96 -17.49 1.23
N VAL A 51 15.36 -18.43 2.09
CA VAL A 51 15.25 -19.86 1.76
C VAL A 51 13.82 -20.27 1.33
N PRO A 52 12.74 -19.85 2.02
CA PRO A 52 11.37 -20.12 1.57
C PRO A 52 11.01 -19.49 0.22
N THR A 53 11.43 -18.25 -0.03
CA THR A 53 11.11 -17.55 -1.29
C THR A 53 11.89 -18.11 -2.47
N VAL A 54 13.15 -18.50 -2.26
CA VAL A 54 13.98 -19.19 -3.26
C VAL A 54 13.38 -20.55 -3.61
N ILE A 55 12.92 -21.33 -2.63
CA ILE A 55 12.26 -22.63 -2.89
C ILE A 55 10.97 -22.44 -3.68
N SER A 56 10.15 -21.45 -3.32
CA SER A 56 8.92 -21.14 -4.07
C SER A 56 9.22 -20.72 -5.51
N ALA A 57 10.29 -19.96 -5.73
CA ALA A 57 10.72 -19.53 -7.06
C ALA A 57 11.40 -20.64 -7.89
N LEU A 58 11.99 -21.64 -7.23
CA LEU A 58 12.49 -22.85 -7.90
C LEU A 58 11.35 -23.78 -8.29
N ALA A 59 10.32 -23.88 -7.44
CA ALA A 59 9.12 -24.66 -7.74
C ALA A 59 8.38 -24.11 -8.97
N SER A 60 8.30 -22.78 -9.14
CA SER A 60 7.72 -22.17 -10.34
C SER A 60 8.55 -22.39 -11.61
N LYS A 61 9.85 -22.66 -11.48
CA LYS A 61 10.74 -23.12 -12.57
C LYS A 61 10.68 -24.63 -12.82
N GLY A 62 9.89 -25.39 -12.06
CA GLY A 62 9.76 -26.85 -12.20
C GLY A 62 10.80 -27.67 -11.43
N VAL A 63 11.58 -27.05 -10.53
CA VAL A 63 12.59 -27.73 -9.70
C VAL A 63 12.07 -27.89 -8.28
N ILE A 64 11.72 -29.13 -7.91
CA ILE A 64 11.15 -29.45 -6.60
C ILE A 64 12.26 -29.86 -5.64
N ILE A 65 12.51 -29.04 -4.61
CA ILE A 65 13.50 -29.31 -3.56
C ILE A 65 12.85 -29.06 -2.19
N SER A 66 13.09 -29.97 -1.25
CA SER A 66 12.64 -29.82 0.13
C SER A 66 13.42 -28.71 0.86
N ALA A 67 12.72 -27.90 1.64
CA ALA A 67 13.32 -26.90 2.53
C ALA A 67 14.34 -27.51 3.50
N GLN A 68 14.12 -28.76 3.94
CA GLN A 68 15.05 -29.47 4.80
C GLN A 68 16.39 -29.72 4.10
N THR A 69 16.40 -29.97 2.79
CA THR A 69 17.61 -30.18 1.99
C THR A 69 18.42 -28.91 1.84
N VAL A 70 17.74 -27.76 1.71
CA VAL A 70 18.38 -26.44 1.59
C VAL A 70 18.91 -25.96 2.95
N HIS A 71 18.19 -26.19 4.05
CA HIS A 71 18.62 -25.79 5.39
C HIS A 71 19.71 -26.68 6.00
N ASN A 72 19.86 -27.93 5.55
CA ASN A 72 20.77 -28.88 6.18
C ASN A 72 22.25 -28.51 5.96
N ARG A 73 22.87 -27.83 6.94
CA ARG A 73 24.28 -27.43 6.93
C ARG A 73 25.23 -28.60 7.25
N ARG A 74 25.13 -29.74 6.53
CA ARG A 74 25.94 -30.97 6.71
C ARG A 74 27.44 -30.68 6.87
N HIS A 75 27.91 -30.34 8.07
CA HIS A 75 29.27 -29.89 8.38
C HIS A 75 29.90 -28.96 7.32
N GLY A 76 29.14 -27.97 6.81
CA GLY A 76 29.62 -27.03 5.79
C GLY A 76 29.83 -27.60 4.39
N LYS A 77 29.45 -28.87 4.14
CA LYS A 77 29.54 -29.52 2.83
C LYS A 77 28.33 -29.24 1.93
N ASN A 78 27.24 -28.67 2.46
CA ASN A 78 26.08 -28.32 1.66
C ASN A 78 26.27 -26.92 1.02
N PRO A 79 26.34 -26.81 -0.31
CA PRO A 79 26.62 -25.54 -0.97
C PRO A 79 25.41 -24.59 -1.01
N TYR A 80 24.18 -25.10 -0.85
CA TYR A 80 22.96 -24.28 -1.01
C TYR A 80 22.77 -23.18 0.03
N PRO A 81 22.83 -23.47 1.35
CA PRO A 81 22.64 -22.41 2.35
C PRO A 81 23.78 -21.39 2.33
N ILE A 82 25.01 -21.80 1.97
CA ILE A 82 26.16 -20.89 1.85
C ILE A 82 25.92 -19.86 0.75
N LEU A 83 25.42 -20.30 -0.42
CA LEU A 83 25.13 -19.41 -1.54
C LEU A 83 23.95 -18.48 -1.24
N ILE A 84 22.90 -18.97 -0.59
CA ILE A 84 21.73 -18.16 -0.23
C ILE A 84 22.11 -17.12 0.83
N ASP A 85 22.86 -17.51 1.87
CA ASP A 85 23.35 -16.59 2.90
C ASP A 85 24.23 -15.47 2.29
N ALA A 86 25.08 -15.81 1.32
CA ALA A 86 25.90 -14.82 0.59
C ALA A 86 25.04 -13.83 -0.22
N TRP A 87 23.97 -14.31 -0.87
CA TRP A 87 23.03 -13.43 -1.59
C TRP A 87 22.17 -12.58 -0.65
N ILE A 88 21.85 -13.08 0.55
CA ILE A 88 21.21 -12.31 1.62
C ILE A 88 22.13 -11.16 2.06
N GLU A 89 23.42 -11.42 2.24
CA GLU A 89 24.42 -10.38 2.58
C GLU A 89 24.56 -9.33 1.47
N VAL A 90 24.51 -9.72 0.19
CA VAL A 90 24.49 -8.74 -0.92
C VAL A 90 23.20 -7.93 -0.94
N ALA A 91 22.04 -8.56 -0.70
CA ALA A 91 20.77 -7.86 -0.64
C ALA A 91 20.71 -6.87 0.52
N HIS A 92 21.23 -7.26 1.70
CA HIS A 92 21.42 -6.37 2.84
C HIS A 92 22.45 -5.28 2.53
N GLY A 93 23.54 -5.61 1.83
CA GLY A 93 24.50 -4.65 1.32
C GLY A 93 23.82 -3.58 0.45
N LYS A 94 23.04 -3.97 -0.56
CA LYS A 94 22.24 -3.02 -1.38
C LYS A 94 21.20 -2.25 -0.57
N SER A 95 20.54 -2.90 0.39
CA SER A 95 19.56 -2.27 1.28
C SER A 95 20.18 -1.25 2.24
N LEU A 96 21.43 -1.48 2.65
CA LEU A 96 22.17 -0.63 3.58
C LEU A 96 23.04 0.40 2.86
N ASN A 97 23.33 0.22 1.56
CA ASN A 97 24.34 1.00 0.86
C ASN A 97 23.78 2.06 -0.09
N PHE A 98 23.94 3.28 0.42
CA PHE A 98 24.84 4.28 -0.15
C PHE A 98 24.39 5.05 -1.39
N ASP A 99 23.35 4.65 -2.09
CA ASP A 99 22.76 5.50 -3.13
C ASP A 99 22.16 6.79 -2.53
N LYS A 100 21.73 6.74 -1.25
CA LYS A 100 21.33 7.93 -0.48
C LYS A 100 22.51 8.72 0.10
N VAL A 101 23.63 8.08 0.42
CA VAL A 101 24.77 8.71 1.12
C VAL A 101 25.72 9.40 0.14
N VAL A 102 25.90 8.84 -1.06
CA VAL A 102 26.72 9.47 -2.12
C VAL A 102 25.95 10.61 -2.79
N LYS A 103 24.62 10.48 -2.98
CA LYS A 103 23.78 11.59 -3.48
C LYS A 103 23.72 12.77 -2.51
N SER A 104 23.74 12.53 -1.20
CA SER A 104 23.85 13.60 -0.20
C SER A 104 25.20 14.35 -0.20
N ALA A 105 26.22 13.84 -0.90
CA ALA A 105 27.55 14.47 -0.96
C ALA A 105 27.81 15.22 -2.28
N THR A 106 27.00 15.05 -3.34
CA THR A 106 27.35 15.57 -4.68
C THR A 106 26.23 16.28 -5.44
N GLU A 107 25.01 16.35 -4.90
CA GLU A 107 23.94 17.19 -5.48
C GLU A 107 23.58 18.34 -4.52
N PRO A 108 23.45 19.59 -5.02
CA PRO A 108 22.84 20.65 -4.24
C PRO A 108 21.38 20.27 -4.01
N GLN A 109 21.05 20.11 -2.73
CA GLN A 109 19.75 19.74 -2.21
C GLN A 109 18.69 20.71 -2.79
N PRO A 110 17.66 20.24 -3.51
CA PRO A 110 16.56 21.10 -3.87
C PRO A 110 15.80 21.44 -2.59
N ASP A 111 15.70 22.73 -2.31
CA ASP A 111 14.92 23.32 -1.21
C ASP A 111 13.50 22.76 -1.17
N THR A 112 13.29 21.66 -0.44
CA THR A 112 11.95 21.16 -0.10
C THR A 112 11.98 20.38 1.21
N GLY A 113 11.67 21.09 2.31
CA GLY A 113 11.15 20.50 3.54
C GLY A 113 12.19 19.96 4.51
N THR A 114 12.51 20.78 5.51
CA THR A 114 13.12 20.43 6.81
C THR A 114 13.36 18.93 7.01
N THR A 115 14.63 18.52 6.84
CA THR A 115 15.15 17.32 7.50
C THR A 115 14.73 17.38 8.96
N GLY A 116 14.10 16.31 9.45
CA GLY A 116 13.43 16.30 10.74
C GLY A 116 14.38 16.79 11.85
N LEU A 117 13.88 17.73 12.67
CA LEU A 117 14.64 18.44 13.70
C LEU A 117 15.28 17.52 14.77
N ILE A 118 14.91 16.23 14.79
CA ILE A 118 15.32 15.23 15.78
C ILE A 118 15.45 13.87 15.05
N THR A 119 16.58 13.19 15.21
CA THR A 119 16.81 11.82 14.74
C THR A 119 16.75 10.80 15.89
N ASP A 120 16.59 9.51 15.60
CA ASP A 120 16.59 8.46 16.62
C ASP A 120 17.90 8.42 17.42
N GLU A 121 19.02 8.82 16.80
CA GLU A 121 20.33 8.97 17.45
C GLU A 121 20.34 10.12 18.47
N ASP A 122 19.56 11.18 18.24
CA ASP A 122 19.44 12.30 19.17
C ASP A 122 18.60 11.93 20.40
N LEU A 123 17.64 11.01 20.25
CA LEU A 123 16.86 10.48 21.38
C LEU A 123 17.74 9.67 22.34
N LEU A 124 18.77 8.97 21.83
CA LEU A 124 19.70 8.18 22.64
C LEU A 124 20.67 9.05 23.45
N LYS A 125 20.89 10.30 23.04
CA LYS A 125 21.72 11.29 23.77
C LYS A 125 21.03 11.81 25.03
N ILE A 126 19.72 11.62 25.18
CA ILE A 126 18.96 12.01 26.37
C ILE A 126 19.24 11.02 27.50
N GLN A 127 19.97 11.47 28.52
CA GLN A 127 20.39 10.62 29.64
C GLN A 127 19.23 10.26 30.59
N ASP A 128 18.29 11.18 30.82
CA ASP A 128 17.13 10.93 31.67
C ASP A 128 16.13 9.98 30.97
N PRO A 129 15.88 8.77 31.50
CA PRO A 129 14.97 7.81 30.90
C PRO A 129 13.53 8.31 30.76
N VAL A 130 13.06 9.13 31.72
CA VAL A 130 11.68 9.64 31.72
C VAL A 130 11.51 10.70 30.66
N LEU A 131 12.47 11.63 30.56
CA LEU A 131 12.49 12.64 29.50
C LEU A 131 12.65 12.01 28.12
N ARG A 132 13.53 11.01 27.99
CA ARG A 132 13.71 10.25 26.75
C ARG A 132 12.41 9.60 26.30
N TYR A 133 11.72 8.91 27.19
CA TYR A 133 10.42 8.31 26.87
C TYR A 133 9.39 9.35 26.40
N LYS A 134 9.26 10.49 27.12
CA LYS A 134 8.33 11.56 26.73
C LYS A 134 8.64 12.12 25.35
N ILE A 135 9.91 12.37 25.06
CA ILE A 135 10.33 12.90 23.76
C ILE A 135 10.16 11.85 22.65
N SER A 136 10.43 10.57 22.93
CA SER A 136 10.16 9.46 21.99
C SER A 136 8.67 9.35 21.64
N VAL A 137 7.78 9.50 22.62
CA VAL A 137 6.32 9.49 22.38
C VAL A 137 5.91 10.67 21.49
N LEU A 138 6.37 11.89 21.80
CA LEU A 138 6.08 13.08 21.00
C LEU A 138 6.64 12.96 19.57
N TYR A 139 7.83 12.41 19.43
CA TYR A 139 8.45 12.13 18.14
C TYR A 139 7.60 11.14 17.32
N GLY A 140 7.16 10.05 17.93
CA GLY A 140 6.27 9.07 17.29
C GLY A 140 4.95 9.69 16.83
N GLN A 141 4.32 10.50 17.69
CA GLN A 141 3.09 11.22 17.35
C GLN A 141 3.28 12.19 16.18
N THR A 142 4.36 12.97 16.20
CA THR A 142 4.67 13.95 15.15
C THR A 142 4.97 13.27 13.81
N SER A 143 5.71 12.15 13.84
CA SER A 143 5.97 11.32 12.67
C SER A 143 4.69 10.74 12.07
N SER A 144 3.79 10.24 12.93
CA SER A 144 2.46 9.75 12.51
C SER A 144 1.63 10.86 11.87
N LEU A 145 1.56 12.04 12.48
CA LEU A 145 0.84 13.19 11.93
C LEU A 145 1.41 13.64 10.58
N LYS A 146 2.74 13.64 10.43
CA LYS A 146 3.39 13.97 9.15
C LYS A 146 3.00 12.97 8.06
N LYS A 147 2.98 11.67 8.38
CA LYS A 147 2.51 10.63 7.43
C LYS A 147 1.05 10.83 7.03
N GLN A 148 0.17 11.07 8.01
CA GLN A 148 -1.25 11.35 7.74
C GLN A 148 -1.42 12.59 6.86
N ASN A 149 -0.64 13.65 7.10
CA ASN A 149 -0.67 14.85 6.26
C ASN A 149 -0.18 14.58 4.82
N SER A 150 0.88 13.78 4.67
CA SER A 150 1.37 13.33 3.34
C SER A 150 0.30 12.56 2.59
N MET A 151 -0.35 11.59 3.25
CA MET A 151 -1.44 10.81 2.66
C MET A 151 -2.60 11.70 2.21
N LEU A 152 -3.00 12.69 3.01
CA LEU A 152 -4.06 13.64 2.62
C LEU A 152 -3.66 14.51 1.43
N ARG A 153 -2.39 14.91 1.34
CA ARG A 153 -1.87 15.64 0.17
C ARG A 153 -1.82 14.73 -1.05
N GLU A 154 -1.39 13.48 -0.91
CA GLU A 154 -1.40 12.50 -1.99
C GLU A 154 -2.83 12.26 -2.50
N ILE A 155 -3.82 12.17 -1.62
CA ILE A 155 -5.24 12.08 -1.99
C ILE A 155 -5.69 13.32 -2.79
N ARG A 156 -5.23 14.52 -2.41
CA ARG A 156 -5.53 15.76 -3.14
C ARG A 156 -4.90 15.76 -4.54
N GLU A 157 -3.71 15.20 -4.70
CA GLU A 157 -2.98 15.12 -5.97
C GLU A 157 -3.41 13.93 -6.84
N LEU A 158 -4.31 13.06 -6.35
CA LEU A 158 -4.87 12.00 -7.19
C LEU A 158 -5.70 12.63 -8.31
N PRO A 159 -5.52 12.18 -9.57
CA PRO A 159 -6.34 12.64 -10.67
C PRO A 159 -7.79 12.33 -10.34
N ALA A 160 -8.64 13.37 -10.36
CA ALA A 160 -10.07 13.20 -10.14
C ALA A 160 -10.62 12.27 -11.23
N ILE A 161 -10.88 11.02 -10.85
CA ILE A 161 -11.62 10.08 -11.69
C ILE A 161 -13.04 10.62 -11.75
N LYS A 162 -13.34 11.41 -12.77
CA LYS A 162 -14.72 11.67 -13.15
C LYS A 162 -15.25 10.32 -13.65
N PRO A 163 -16.20 9.67 -12.97
CA PRO A 163 -16.83 8.49 -13.53
C PRO A 163 -17.43 8.91 -14.87
N ASP A 164 -16.99 8.22 -15.92
CA ASP A 164 -17.47 8.39 -17.29
C ASP A 164 -18.90 7.84 -17.36
N HIS A 165 -19.84 8.56 -16.75
CA HIS A 165 -21.25 8.39 -16.96
C HIS A 165 -21.66 9.39 -18.02
N GLN A 166 -21.62 8.90 -19.26
CA GLN A 166 -22.52 9.23 -20.35
C GLN A 166 -23.74 10.06 -19.93
N VAL A 167 -23.59 11.38 -19.92
CA VAL A 167 -24.67 12.33 -20.21
C VAL A 167 -24.00 13.57 -20.80
N GLU A 168 -23.78 13.55 -22.12
CA GLU A 168 -23.75 14.79 -22.90
C GLU A 168 -25.14 15.44 -22.79
N VAL A 169 -25.38 16.19 -21.72
CA VAL A 169 -26.47 17.17 -21.67
C VAL A 169 -25.82 18.53 -21.52
N ILE A 170 -25.55 19.10 -22.69
CA ILE A 170 -25.79 20.50 -23.04
C ILE A 170 -25.53 21.48 -21.88
N LEU A 171 -24.32 21.99 -21.76
CA LEU A 171 -24.08 23.29 -21.15
C LEU A 171 -23.00 24.06 -21.91
N ASN A 172 -23.41 24.63 -23.05
CA ASN A 172 -22.95 25.97 -23.39
C ASN A 172 -23.44 26.91 -22.28
N ASN A 173 -22.62 27.13 -21.27
CA ASN A 173 -22.60 28.36 -20.47
C ASN A 173 -21.36 28.35 -19.58
N GLU A 174 -20.29 28.91 -20.14
CA GLU A 174 -19.13 29.40 -19.42
C GLU A 174 -19.58 30.50 -18.43
N LYS A 175 -19.99 30.12 -17.21
CA LYS A 175 -20.06 30.95 -15.97
C LYS A 175 -20.81 30.22 -14.85
N SER A 176 -20.34 29.05 -14.42
CA SER A 176 -20.68 28.54 -13.09
C SER A 176 -19.61 27.61 -12.55
N LEU A 177 -18.40 28.16 -12.39
CA LEU A 177 -17.32 27.57 -11.61
C LEU A 177 -17.32 28.25 -10.23
N SER A 178 -18.31 27.93 -9.41
CA SER A 178 -18.27 28.02 -7.94
C SER A 178 -19.65 27.60 -7.39
N HIS A 179 -19.67 26.54 -6.57
CA HIS A 179 -20.82 26.00 -5.79
C HIS A 179 -21.47 24.66 -6.21
N THR A 180 -20.72 23.64 -6.62
CA THR A 180 -21.31 22.27 -6.76
C THR A 180 -20.48 21.14 -6.15
N GLU A 181 -19.60 21.41 -5.18
CA GLU A 181 -18.76 20.36 -4.59
C GLU A 181 -19.41 19.51 -3.47
N ASN A 182 -20.66 19.78 -3.04
CA ASN A 182 -21.27 19.06 -1.90
C ASN A 182 -22.62 18.38 -2.18
N ASN A 183 -23.08 18.32 -3.43
CA ASN A 183 -24.43 17.86 -3.75
C ASN A 183 -24.54 16.40 -4.22
N GLN A 184 -23.49 15.61 -4.02
CA GLN A 184 -23.50 14.20 -4.42
C GLN A 184 -24.29 13.39 -3.37
N LEU A 185 -25.42 12.83 -3.80
CA LEU A 185 -26.17 11.86 -3.01
C LEU A 185 -25.29 10.64 -2.75
N ASP A 186 -25.17 10.22 -1.49
CA ASP A 186 -24.48 8.99 -1.14
C ASP A 186 -25.35 7.76 -1.46
N LYS A 187 -24.78 6.56 -1.44
CA LYS A 187 -25.50 5.30 -1.68
C LYS A 187 -26.72 5.15 -0.76
N PHE A 188 -26.61 5.60 0.49
CA PHE A 188 -27.73 5.59 1.44
C PHE A 188 -28.83 6.58 1.05
N ASP A 189 -28.48 7.78 0.57
CA ASP A 189 -29.45 8.77 0.10
C ASP A 189 -30.23 8.24 -1.12
N LEU A 190 -29.52 7.56 -2.04
CA LEU A 190 -30.12 6.91 -3.20
C LEU A 190 -31.04 5.75 -2.80
N GLU A 191 -30.68 4.99 -1.78
CA GLU A 191 -31.51 3.91 -1.24
C GLU A 191 -32.83 4.47 -0.69
N ILE A 192 -32.80 5.53 0.12
CA ILE A 192 -33.99 6.20 0.66
C ILE A 192 -34.93 6.67 -0.46
N LEU A 193 -34.40 7.30 -1.51
CA LEU A 193 -35.21 7.75 -2.65
C LEU A 193 -35.79 6.57 -3.43
N SER A 194 -34.99 5.52 -3.64
CA SER A 194 -35.43 4.33 -4.35
C SER A 194 -36.55 3.62 -3.59
N ASN A 195 -36.46 3.56 -2.26
CA ASN A 195 -37.50 2.98 -1.42
C ASN A 195 -38.79 3.78 -1.51
N PHE A 196 -38.68 5.12 -1.45
CA PHE A 196 -39.82 6.00 -1.57
C PHE A 196 -40.52 5.88 -2.94
N LEU A 197 -39.77 5.88 -4.04
CA LEU A 197 -40.32 5.76 -5.40
C LEU A 197 -40.92 4.37 -5.67
N ASN A 198 -40.33 3.31 -5.12
CA ASN A 198 -40.80 1.93 -5.31
C ASN A 198 -41.86 1.50 -4.27
N ASN A 199 -42.40 2.44 -3.48
CA ASN A 199 -43.37 2.18 -2.40
C ASN A 199 -42.90 1.15 -1.35
N GLN A 200 -41.58 0.99 -1.18
CA GLN A 200 -41.04 0.13 -0.14
C GLN A 200 -41.12 0.87 1.20
N GLY A 201 -42.11 0.51 2.02
CA GLY A 201 -42.33 1.10 3.35
C GLY A 201 -43.47 2.12 3.43
N ALA A 202 -43.93 2.67 2.29
CA ALA A 202 -45.01 3.65 2.23
C ALA A 202 -46.39 2.97 2.31
N LYS A 203 -46.93 2.83 3.52
CA LYS A 203 -48.22 2.14 3.76
C LYS A 203 -49.40 2.94 3.21
N GLY A 204 -49.84 2.60 2.00
CA GLY A 204 -51.05 3.18 1.38
C GLY A 204 -50.78 4.48 0.61
N LEU A 205 -49.54 4.71 0.19
CA LEU A 205 -49.17 5.74 -0.79
C LEU A 205 -48.68 5.05 -2.07
N GLU A 206 -49.13 5.57 -3.20
CA GLU A 206 -48.76 5.11 -4.52
C GLU A 206 -48.57 6.32 -5.44
N PHE A 207 -47.82 6.13 -6.55
CA PHE A 207 -47.75 7.10 -7.62
C PHE A 207 -48.74 6.73 -8.72
N ASP A 208 -49.49 7.69 -9.24
CA ASP A 208 -50.36 7.48 -10.38
C ASP A 208 -49.59 7.50 -11.71
N SER A 209 -50.28 7.30 -12.82
CA SER A 209 -49.69 7.33 -14.16
C SER A 209 -49.11 8.68 -14.57
N THR A 210 -49.44 9.76 -13.86
CA THR A 210 -48.93 11.11 -14.09
C THR A 210 -47.73 11.43 -13.19
N GLY A 211 -47.35 10.53 -12.29
CA GLY A 211 -46.30 10.73 -11.30
C GLY A 211 -46.76 11.50 -10.07
N ALA A 212 -48.07 11.68 -9.87
CA ALA A 212 -48.60 12.30 -8.66
C ALA A 212 -48.70 11.28 -7.53
N LEU A 213 -48.28 11.67 -6.33
CA LEU A 213 -48.40 10.86 -5.13
C LEU A 213 -49.85 10.91 -4.62
N TRP A 214 -50.50 9.75 -4.51
CA TRP A 214 -51.87 9.63 -4.02
C TRP A 214 -51.98 8.56 -2.94
N ALA A 215 -53.00 8.69 -2.08
CA ALA A 215 -53.26 7.73 -1.03
C ALA A 215 -54.23 6.65 -1.53
N SER A 216 -53.77 5.41 -1.65
CA SER A 216 -54.62 4.28 -2.06
C SER A 216 -55.55 3.79 -0.95
N LYS A 217 -55.29 4.20 0.31
CA LYS A 217 -56.10 3.89 1.50
C LYS A 217 -56.18 5.08 2.46
N ALA A 218 -57.17 5.06 3.34
CA ALA A 218 -57.27 6.06 4.41
C ALA A 218 -56.07 5.97 5.37
N ILE A 219 -55.30 7.06 5.47
CA ILE A 219 -54.12 7.17 6.33
C ILE A 219 -54.54 7.75 7.68
N ARG A 220 -54.18 7.08 8.78
CA ARG A 220 -54.43 7.59 10.13
C ARG A 220 -53.50 8.75 10.44
N ARG A 221 -54.00 9.76 11.16
CA ARG A 221 -53.18 10.90 11.61
C ARG A 221 -52.00 10.41 12.45
N GLY A 222 -50.80 10.93 12.15
CA GLY A 222 -49.55 10.56 12.85
C GLY A 222 -48.86 9.31 12.32
N THR A 223 -49.36 8.70 11.23
CA THR A 223 -48.66 7.59 10.58
C THR A 223 -47.42 8.10 9.84
N ILE A 224 -46.29 7.40 10.00
CA ILE A 224 -45.07 7.67 9.25
C ILE A 224 -45.23 7.08 7.83
N LEU A 225 -44.96 7.91 6.82
CA LEU A 225 -45.28 7.62 5.41
C LEU A 225 -44.07 7.35 4.54
N SER A 226 -42.87 7.62 5.04
CA SER A 226 -41.61 7.47 4.32
C SER A 226 -40.51 7.06 5.29
N ASP A 227 -39.39 6.60 4.74
CA ASP A 227 -38.18 6.36 5.51
C ASP A 227 -37.69 7.66 6.19
N PRO A 228 -37.12 7.56 7.40
CA PRO A 228 -36.47 8.68 8.06
C PRO A 228 -35.30 9.17 7.22
N GLY A 229 -35.13 10.49 7.13
CA GLY A 229 -34.07 11.11 6.31
C GLY A 229 -34.50 11.49 4.88
N LEU A 230 -35.69 11.10 4.42
CA LEU A 230 -36.19 11.51 3.09
C LEU A 230 -36.20 13.04 2.92
N LYS A 231 -36.57 13.78 3.98
CA LYS A 231 -36.54 15.24 3.99
C LYS A 231 -35.13 15.76 3.71
N ASP A 232 -34.14 15.27 4.44
CA ASP A 232 -32.75 15.72 4.34
C ASP A 232 -32.19 15.44 2.94
N VAL A 233 -32.55 14.30 2.36
CA VAL A 233 -32.17 13.93 0.99
C VAL A 233 -32.82 14.86 -0.05
N ILE A 234 -34.11 15.18 0.08
CA ILE A 234 -34.80 16.12 -0.82
C ILE A 234 -34.21 17.53 -0.69
N GLU A 235 -33.91 17.98 0.54
CA GLU A 235 -33.29 19.29 0.78
C GLU A 235 -31.88 19.36 0.18
N LYS A 236 -31.10 18.28 0.29
CA LYS A 236 -29.79 18.14 -0.36
C LYS A 236 -29.89 18.26 -1.89
N ILE A 237 -30.89 17.65 -2.51
CA ILE A 237 -31.13 17.76 -3.96
C ILE A 237 -31.52 19.18 -4.36
N LEU A 238 -32.47 19.78 -3.65
CA LEU A 238 -33.04 21.08 -4.02
C LEU A 238 -32.12 22.27 -3.71
N GLN A 239 -30.97 22.03 -3.05
CA GLN A 239 -30.07 23.08 -2.56
C GLN A 239 -30.80 24.13 -1.72
N LEU A 240 -31.93 23.75 -1.11
CA LEU A 240 -32.70 24.59 -0.23
C LEU A 240 -31.91 24.70 1.07
N LYS A 241 -31.00 25.67 1.13
CA LYS A 241 -30.45 26.14 2.40
C LYS A 241 -31.58 26.82 3.16
N LEU A 242 -32.11 26.14 4.17
CA LEU A 242 -32.83 26.76 5.28
C LEU A 242 -31.83 27.36 6.28
#